data_AF-A0A7K0N7X5-F1
#
_entry.id   AF-A0A7K0N7X5-F1
#
_cell.length_a   1.000
_cell.length_b   1.000
_cell.length_c   1.000
_cell.angle_alpha   90.00
_cell.angle_beta   90.00
_cell.angle_gamma   90.00
#
_symmetry.space_group_name_H-M   'P 1'
#
loop_
_entity.id
_entity.type
_entity.pdbx_description
1 polymer ?
#
loop_
_entity_poly.entity_id
_entity_poly.type
_entity_poly.pdbx_seq_one_letter_code
_entity_poly.pdbx_strand_id
1 'polypeptide(L)'
;MPVNPDSKTPDGVCFPAGGDGTRSTSATGRAIFADCARGVDPSLAERIEHTRDWRSGYLTPIRDIVEAATVTSDAALQVSRDGLASAHRRFRFGREGQELNLGEAL
;
A
#
# COMPACT_ATOMS: atom_id res chain seq x y z
N MET A 1 11.71 -19.78 -13.16
CA MET A 1 10.36 -19.58 -13.74
C MET A 1 10.55 -18.76 -15.00
N PRO A 2 10.12 -19.22 -16.20
CA PRO A 2 10.26 -18.40 -17.40
C PRO A 2 9.35 -17.18 -17.27
N VAL A 3 9.90 -16.01 -17.56
CA VAL A 3 9.17 -14.75 -17.65
C VAL A 3 8.14 -14.86 -18.78
N ASN A 4 6.86 -14.61 -18.47
CA ASN A 4 5.77 -14.70 -19.42
C ASN A 4 5.91 -13.59 -20.49
N PRO A 5 6.04 -13.93 -21.79
CA PRO A 5 6.28 -12.96 -22.86
C PRO A 5 5.10 -12.01 -23.13
N ASP A 6 3.92 -12.27 -22.57
CA ASP A 6 2.74 -11.38 -22.66
C ASP A 6 2.69 -10.30 -21.57
N SER A 7 3.65 -10.26 -20.64
CA SER A 7 3.72 -9.17 -19.67
C SER A 7 4.23 -7.89 -20.36
N LYS A 8 3.31 -7.10 -20.92
CA LYS A 8 3.62 -5.71 -21.24
C LYS A 8 4.20 -5.07 -19.99
N THR A 9 5.43 -4.56 -20.07
CA THR A 9 5.96 -3.72 -19.01
C THR A 9 4.93 -2.62 -18.74
N PRO A 10 4.51 -2.40 -17.49
CA PRO A 10 3.54 -1.35 -17.19
C PRO A 10 4.01 -0.01 -17.77
N ASP A 11 3.07 0.85 -18.12
CA ASP A 11 3.34 2.24 -18.48
C ASP A 11 2.60 3.12 -17.47
N GLY A 12 3.33 3.97 -16.76
CA GLY A 12 2.84 4.74 -15.62
C GLY A 12 2.85 4.00 -14.28
N VAL A 13 2.02 4.46 -13.34
CA VAL A 13 1.97 3.93 -11.96
C VAL A 13 1.33 2.54 -11.93
N CYS A 14 2.00 1.59 -11.28
CA CYS A 14 1.53 0.22 -11.16
C CYS A 14 1.84 -0.38 -9.78
N PHE A 15 1.03 -1.35 -9.36
CA PHE A 15 1.24 -2.13 -8.14
C PHE A 15 2.54 -2.94 -8.24
N PRO A 16 3.26 -3.17 -7.13
CA PRO A 16 4.47 -4.01 -7.15
C PRO A 16 4.13 -5.45 -7.53
N ALA A 17 5.05 -6.12 -8.23
CA ALA A 17 4.98 -7.55 -8.43
C ALA A 17 5.37 -8.29 -7.15
N GLY A 18 4.59 -9.30 -6.76
CA GLY A 18 4.93 -10.25 -5.72
C GLY A 18 6.02 -11.23 -6.17
N GLY A 19 6.46 -12.11 -5.26
CA GLY A 19 7.48 -13.12 -5.56
C GLY A 19 7.09 -14.13 -6.64
N ASP A 20 5.79 -14.25 -6.93
CA ASP A 20 5.22 -15.08 -8.01
C ASP A 20 5.01 -14.30 -9.32
N GLY A 21 5.42 -13.03 -9.37
CA GLY A 21 5.21 -12.12 -10.50
C GLY A 21 3.80 -11.51 -10.58
N THR A 22 2.88 -11.87 -9.69
CA THR A 22 1.51 -11.32 -9.69
C THR A 22 1.47 -9.96 -8.99
N ARG A 23 0.61 -9.05 -9.48
CA ARG A 23 0.45 -7.70 -8.90
C ARG A 23 -0.81 -7.64 -8.05
N SER A 24 -0.68 -7.93 -6.76
CA SER A 24 -1.83 -7.97 -5.84
C SER A 24 -2.20 -6.57 -5.35
N THR A 25 -3.39 -6.10 -5.75
CA THR A 25 -3.96 -4.84 -5.24
C THR A 25 -4.36 -4.96 -3.78
N SER A 26 -4.95 -6.10 -3.38
CA SER A 26 -5.38 -6.35 -2.01
C SER A 26 -4.21 -6.37 -1.03
N ALA A 27 -3.12 -7.08 -1.36
CA ALA A 27 -1.95 -7.14 -0.48
C ALA A 27 -1.28 -5.77 -0.35
N THR A 28 -1.15 -5.04 -1.47
CA THR A 28 -0.57 -3.69 -1.48
C THR A 28 -1.42 -2.72 -0.65
N GLY A 29 -2.73 -2.72 -0.85
CA GLY A 29 -3.66 -1.88 -0.11
C GLY A 29 -3.59 -2.14 1.40
N ARG A 30 -3.68 -3.41 1.83
CA ARG A 30 -3.57 -3.79 3.24
C ARG A 30 -2.27 -3.29 3.87
N ALA A 31 -1.14 -3.44 3.17
CA ALA A 31 0.15 -2.97 3.66
C ALA A 31 0.23 -1.44 3.78
N ILE A 32 -0.40 -0.69 2.87
CA ILE A 32 -0.47 0.78 2.95
C ILE A 32 -1.29 1.23 4.16
N PHE A 33 -2.45 0.61 4.38
CA PHE A 33 -3.30 0.93 5.54
C PHE A 33 -2.67 0.54 6.88
N ALA A 34 -1.93 -0.58 6.94
CA ALA A 34 -1.16 -0.92 8.14
C ALA A 34 -0.10 0.14 8.44
N ASP A 35 0.65 0.56 7.41
CA ASP A 35 1.69 1.58 7.57
C ASP A 35 1.13 2.93 7.98
N CYS A 36 -0.03 3.35 7.45
CA CYS A 36 -0.61 4.63 7.82
C CYS A 36 -1.10 4.67 9.29
N ALA A 37 -1.55 3.53 9.83
CA ALA A 37 -2.01 3.43 11.20
C ALA A 37 -0.85 3.33 12.20
N ARG A 38 0.30 2.75 11.82
CA ARG A 38 1.34 2.32 12.76
C ARG A 38 1.90 3.44 13.64
N GLY A 39 1.98 4.65 13.11
CA GLY A 39 2.49 5.81 13.84
C GLY A 39 1.55 6.35 14.93
N VAL A 40 0.24 6.05 14.83
CA VAL A 40 -0.80 6.56 15.75
C VAL A 40 -1.44 5.45 16.60
N ASP A 41 -1.56 4.24 16.05
CA ASP A 41 -2.05 3.04 16.73
C ASP A 41 -1.33 1.79 16.15
N PRO A 42 -0.22 1.36 16.78
CA PRO A 42 0.50 0.15 16.38
C PRO A 42 -0.35 -1.12 16.44
N SER A 43 -1.29 -1.20 17.39
CA SER A 43 -2.15 -2.38 17.55
C SER A 43 -3.14 -2.51 16.39
N LEU A 44 -3.65 -1.39 15.89
CA LEU A 44 -4.50 -1.35 14.70
C LEU A 44 -3.72 -1.76 13.45
N ALA A 45 -2.47 -1.30 13.31
CA ALA A 45 -1.60 -1.72 12.22
C ALA A 45 -1.41 -3.25 12.20
N GLU A 46 -1.13 -3.87 13.34
CA GLU A 46 -1.00 -5.33 13.46
C GLU A 46 -2.30 -6.05 13.08
N ARG A 47 -3.47 -5.56 13.51
CA ARG A 47 -4.78 -6.13 13.12
C ARG A 47 -5.00 -6.05 11.61
N ILE A 48 -4.65 -4.93 10.99
CA ILE A 48 -4.74 -4.74 9.54
C ILE A 48 -3.88 -5.78 8.82
N GLU A 49 -2.62 -5.95 9.21
CA GLU A 49 -1.69 -6.92 8.61
C GLU A 49 -2.22 -8.35 8.63
N HIS A 50 -2.85 -8.74 9.73
CA HIS A 50 -3.39 -10.09 9.94
C HIS A 50 -4.80 -10.29 9.37
N THR A 51 -5.37 -9.27 8.71
CA THR A 51 -6.67 -9.40 8.01
C THR A 51 -6.51 -10.28 6.77
N ARG A 52 -6.88 -11.56 6.92
CA ARG A 52 -6.76 -12.61 5.89
C ARG A 52 -7.50 -12.25 4.60
N ASP A 53 -8.80 -12.00 4.69
CA ASP A 53 -9.61 -11.55 3.56
C ASP A 53 -9.75 -10.04 3.60
N TRP A 54 -8.73 -9.35 3.12
CA TRP A 54 -8.74 -7.89 3.04
C TRP A 54 -9.88 -7.37 2.15
N ARG A 55 -10.24 -8.10 1.08
CA ARG A 55 -11.21 -7.61 0.09
C ARG A 55 -12.61 -7.46 0.68
N SER A 56 -12.99 -8.32 1.62
CA SER A 56 -14.27 -8.21 2.33
C SER A 56 -14.13 -7.58 3.72
N GLY A 57 -12.95 -7.67 4.35
CA GLY A 57 -12.72 -7.28 5.74
C GLY A 57 -12.21 -5.87 5.97
N TYR A 58 -11.98 -5.05 4.93
CA TYR A 58 -11.32 -3.75 5.07
C TYR A 58 -12.15 -2.67 5.78
N LEU A 59 -13.49 -2.80 5.81
CA LEU A 59 -14.37 -1.71 6.27
C LEU A 59 -14.12 -1.34 7.75
N THR A 60 -14.03 -2.34 8.63
CA THR A 60 -13.78 -2.11 10.06
C THR A 60 -12.42 -1.45 10.30
N PRO A 61 -11.30 -1.96 9.75
CA PRO A 61 -10.02 -1.28 9.90
C PRO A 61 -9.97 0.15 9.34
N ILE A 62 -10.62 0.43 8.21
CA ILE A 62 -10.68 1.80 7.68
C ILE A 62 -11.42 2.73 8.64
N ARG A 63 -12.54 2.29 9.21
CA ARG A 63 -13.25 3.06 10.25
C ARG A 63 -12.34 3.34 11.44
N ASP A 64 -11.65 2.32 11.95
CA ASP A 64 -10.77 2.45 13.11
C ASP A 64 -9.58 3.39 12.83
N ILE A 65 -9.06 3.40 11.59
CA ILE A 65 -8.02 4.36 11.16
C ILE A 65 -8.55 5.79 11.22
N VAL A 66 -9.77 6.02 10.73
CA VAL A 66 -10.39 7.35 10.76
C VAL A 66 -10.63 7.80 12.20
N GLU A 67 -11.13 6.91 13.06
CA GLU A 67 -11.31 7.20 14.48
C GLU A 67 -9.98 7.62 15.13
N ALA A 68 -8.91 6.83 14.95
CA ALA A 68 -7.58 7.15 15.46
C ALA A 68 -7.01 8.47 14.88
N ALA A 69 -7.21 8.72 13.59
CA ALA A 69 -6.77 9.95 12.93
C ALA A 69 -7.47 11.20 13.47
N THR A 70 -8.72 11.07 13.92
CA THR A 70 -9.53 12.22 14.40
C THR A 70 -9.26 12.64 15.84
N VAL A 71 -8.43 11.90 16.60
CA VAL A 71 -8.12 12.22 18.01
C VAL A 71 -7.39 13.56 18.13
N THR A 72 -6.47 13.86 17.22
CA THR A 72 -5.73 15.14 17.17
C THR A 72 -5.45 15.57 15.73
N SER A 73 -5.15 16.86 15.53
CA SER A 73 -4.68 17.36 14.22
C SER A 73 -3.37 16.67 13.77
N ASP A 74 -2.49 16.38 14.72
CA ASP A 74 -1.21 15.73 14.43
C ASP A 74 -1.41 14.28 13.99
N ALA A 75 -2.33 13.54 14.63
CA ALA A 75 -2.69 12.19 14.22
C ALA A 75 -3.25 12.18 12.79
N ALA A 76 -4.14 13.12 12.44
CA ALA A 76 -4.70 13.23 11.09
C ALA A 76 -3.60 13.46 10.03
N LEU A 77 -2.66 14.36 10.31
CA LEU A 77 -1.54 14.64 9.42
C LEU A 77 -0.58 13.45 9.34
N GLN A 78 -0.30 12.79 10.46
CA GLN A 78 0.62 11.66 10.53
C GLN A 78 0.08 10.45 9.73
N VAL A 79 -1.18 10.06 9.93
CA VAL A 79 -1.81 8.99 9.14
C VAL A 79 -1.72 9.27 7.64
N SER A 80 -1.99 10.51 7.24
CA SER A 80 -1.92 10.92 5.83
C SER A 80 -0.49 10.84 5.28
N ARG A 81 0.50 11.32 6.04
CA ARG A 81 1.93 11.29 5.66
C ARG A 81 2.45 9.87 5.56
N ASP A 82 2.18 9.05 6.57
CA ASP A 82 2.68 7.67 6.65
C ASP A 82 2.06 6.80 5.55
N GLY A 83 0.77 6.99 5.26
CA GLY A 83 0.09 6.35 4.13
C GLY A 83 0.66 6.75 2.77
N LEU A 84 0.89 8.05 2.54
CA LEU A 84 1.47 8.52 1.29
C LEU A 84 2.92 8.04 1.11
N ALA A 85 3.73 8.11 2.17
CA ALA A 85 5.10 7.60 2.16
C ALA A 85 5.13 6.10 1.88
N SER A 86 4.21 5.34 2.48
CA SER A 86 4.03 3.91 2.22
C SER A 86 3.68 3.61 0.76
N ALA A 87 2.77 4.39 0.18
CA ALA A 87 2.39 4.29 -1.23
C ALA A 87 3.59 4.59 -2.14
N HIS A 88 4.32 5.70 -1.92
CA HIS A 88 5.51 6.07 -2.69
C HIS A 88 6.60 5.00 -2.68
N ARG A 89 6.80 4.32 -1.55
CA ARG A 89 7.78 3.23 -1.42
C ARG A 89 7.36 1.94 -2.14
N ARG A 90 6.05 1.68 -2.27
CA ARG A 90 5.53 0.40 -2.79
C ARG A 90 5.16 0.45 -4.25
N PHE A 91 4.56 1.54 -4.70
CA PHE A 91 4.18 1.68 -6.10
C PHE A 91 5.42 1.76 -6.99
N ARG A 92 5.24 1.25 -8.19
CA ARG A 92 6.26 1.18 -9.23
C ARG A 92 5.82 2.07 -10.39
N PHE A 93 6.77 2.58 -11.14
CA PHE A 93 6.50 3.39 -12.31
C PHE A 93 7.16 2.76 -13.53
N GLY A 94 6.35 2.39 -14.50
CA GLY A 94 6.81 1.83 -15.76
C GLY A 94 7.00 2.90 -16.81
N ARG A 95 8.13 2.86 -17.53
CA ARG A 95 8.45 3.77 -18.64
C ARG A 95 9.46 3.14 -19.56
N GLU A 96 9.23 3.21 -20.87
CA GLU A 96 10.20 2.77 -21.89
C GLU A 96 10.70 1.33 -21.68
N GLY A 97 9.82 0.43 -21.22
CA GLY A 97 10.16 -0.97 -20.96
C GLY A 97 10.94 -1.21 -19.66
N GLN A 98 11.18 -0.18 -18.85
CA GLN A 98 11.78 -0.26 -17.52
C GLN A 98 10.73 -0.04 -16.43
N GLU A 99 11.02 -0.54 -15.23
CA GLU A 99 10.19 -0.31 -14.04
C GLU A 99 11.05 0.23 -12.89
N LEU A 100 10.72 1.41 -12.41
CA LEU A 100 11.40 2.13 -11.31
C LEU A 100 10.53 2.15 -10.06
N ASN A 101 11.09 2.48 -8.90
CA ASN A 101 10.26 2.87 -7.76
C ASN A 101 9.56 4.19 -8.06
N LEU A 102 8.31 4.35 -7.60
CA LEU A 102 7.56 5.59 -7.83
C LEU A 102 8.30 6.82 -7.28
N GLY A 103 8.93 6.70 -6.11
CA GLY A 103 9.71 7.79 -5.52
C GLY A 103 10.97 8.18 -6.30
N GLU A 104 11.47 7.34 -7.20
CA GLU A 104 12.63 7.64 -8.05
C GLU A 104 12.21 8.21 -9.42
N ALA A 105 10.93 8.07 -9.78
CA ALA A 105 10.38 8.47 -11.07
C ALA A 105 9.71 9.85 -11.06
N LEU A 106 9.49 10.43 -9.88
CA LEU A 106 8.95 11.78 -9.65
C LEU A 106 10.09 12.73 -9.29
#